data_AF-K2EMH8-F1
#
_entry.id   AF-K2EMH8-F1
#
_cell.length_a   1.000
_cell.length_b   1.000
_cell.length_c   1.000
_cell.angle_alpha   90.00
_cell.angle_beta   90.00
_cell.angle_gamma   90.00
#
_symmetry.space_group_name_H-M   'P 1'
#
loop_
_entity.id
_entity.type
_entity.pdbx_description
1 polymer ?
#
loop_
_entity_poly.entity_id
_entity_poly.type
_entity_poly.pdbx_seq_one_letter_code
_entity_poly.pdbx_strand_id
1 'polypeptide(L)'
;MQTVFNEIREMKKEMKGIREMYKDALAQTDDYDKIVEEAKLLRDKKKQIETKVQGQMGKSYEKFEDLKSEVAANEELLNDIAMTTLMDGKTVEVVDEFANKYEPVYVVKFKKTNEIKTEEKA
;
A
#
# COMPACT_ATOMS: atom_id res chain seq x y z
N MET A 1 10.49 -22.63 1.22
CA MET A 1 10.36 -21.24 0.75
C MET A 1 10.00 -21.17 -0.74
N GLN A 2 10.80 -21.77 -1.64
CA GLN A 2 10.51 -21.76 -3.10
C GLN A 2 9.14 -22.37 -3.45
N THR A 3 8.74 -23.47 -2.79
CA THR A 3 7.42 -24.10 -2.98
C THR A 3 6.27 -23.14 -2.67
N VAL A 4 6.28 -22.54 -1.48
CA VAL A 4 5.28 -21.54 -1.06
C VAL A 4 5.25 -20.33 -2.00
N PHE A 5 6.41 -19.88 -2.47
CA PHE A 5 6.49 -18.80 -3.45
C PHE A 5 5.82 -19.18 -4.79
N ASN A 6 6.05 -20.41 -5.26
CA ASN A 6 5.42 -20.92 -6.49
C ASN A 6 3.90 -21.08 -6.32
N GLU A 7 3.44 -21.62 -5.20
CA GLU A 7 2.00 -21.74 -4.88
C GLU A 7 1.31 -20.37 -4.86
N ILE A 8 1.90 -19.38 -4.18
CA ILE A 8 1.39 -18.00 -4.17
C ILE A 8 1.34 -17.42 -5.60
N ARG A 9 2.31 -17.76 -6.45
CA ARG A 9 2.35 -17.28 -7.83
C ARG A 9 1.24 -17.89 -8.69
N GLU A 10 1.00 -19.18 -8.58
CA GLU A 10 -0.11 -19.83 -9.30
C GLU A 10 -1.47 -19.33 -8.80
N MET A 11 -1.69 -19.22 -7.48
CA MET A 11 -2.92 -18.62 -6.94
C MET A 11 -3.13 -17.19 -7.45
N LYS A 12 -2.09 -16.35 -7.51
CA LYS A 12 -2.18 -14.99 -8.09
C LYS A 12 -2.57 -14.99 -9.56
N LYS A 13 -2.12 -16.00 -10.32
CA LYS A 13 -2.46 -16.15 -11.75
C LYS A 13 -3.92 -16.55 -11.91
N GLU A 14 -4.41 -17.50 -11.12
CA GLU A 14 -5.81 -17.89 -11.08
C GLU A 14 -6.71 -16.71 -10.67
N MET A 15 -6.35 -15.99 -9.60
CA MET A 15 -7.04 -14.77 -9.17
C MET A 15 -7.13 -13.73 -10.29
N LYS A 16 -6.09 -13.61 -11.12
CA LYS A 16 -6.09 -12.67 -12.25
C LYS A 16 -7.12 -13.09 -13.31
N GLY A 17 -7.17 -14.38 -13.65
CA GLY A 17 -8.16 -14.90 -14.61
C GLY A 17 -9.60 -14.69 -14.11
N ILE A 18 -9.87 -15.02 -12.84
CA ILE A 18 -11.19 -14.80 -12.24
C ILE A 18 -11.55 -13.31 -12.22
N ARG A 19 -10.58 -12.44 -11.92
CA ARG A 19 -10.80 -10.98 -11.93
C ARG A 19 -11.12 -10.45 -13.33
N GLU A 20 -10.51 -10.99 -14.37
CA GLU A 20 -10.82 -10.62 -15.76
C GLU A 20 -12.25 -11.04 -16.12
N MET A 21 -12.63 -12.30 -15.85
CA MET A 21 -14.01 -12.77 -16.05
C MET A 21 -15.05 -11.93 -15.29
N TYR A 22 -14.74 -11.56 -14.05
CA TYR A 22 -15.61 -10.70 -13.24
C TYR A 22 -15.78 -9.30 -13.87
N LYS A 23 -14.70 -8.70 -14.38
CA LYS A 23 -14.78 -7.40 -15.07
C LYS A 23 -15.62 -7.49 -16.34
N ASP A 24 -15.46 -8.56 -17.10
CA ASP A 24 -16.24 -8.77 -18.33
C ASP A 24 -17.73 -8.95 -18.01
N ALA A 25 -18.06 -9.69 -16.95
CA ALA A 25 -19.44 -9.84 -16.48
C ALA A 25 -20.05 -8.50 -16.01
N LEU A 26 -19.28 -7.66 -15.32
CA LEU A 26 -19.72 -6.31 -14.93
C LEU A 26 -20.00 -5.43 -16.16
N ALA A 27 -19.14 -5.49 -17.18
CA ALA A 27 -19.32 -4.73 -18.42
C ALA A 27 -20.54 -5.17 -19.25
N GLN A 28 -20.99 -6.41 -19.07
CA GLN A 28 -22.21 -6.94 -19.70
C GLN A 28 -23.49 -6.61 -18.92
N THR A 29 -23.38 -6.06 -17.72
CA THR A 29 -24.54 -5.69 -16.90
C THR A 29 -25.05 -4.33 -17.32
N ASP A 30 -26.36 -4.23 -17.55
CA ASP A 30 -26.99 -2.95 -17.84
C ASP A 30 -26.74 -1.94 -16.71
N ASP A 31 -26.58 -0.67 -17.08
CA ASP A 31 -26.37 0.47 -16.18
C ASP A 31 -25.07 0.50 -15.36
N TYR A 32 -24.23 -0.55 -15.36
CA TYR A 32 -22.95 -0.53 -14.64
C TYR A 32 -22.05 0.63 -15.11
N ASP A 33 -21.88 0.81 -16.41
CA ASP A 33 -21.07 1.89 -16.98
C ASP A 33 -21.63 3.28 -16.63
N LYS A 34 -22.96 3.43 -16.57
CA LYS A 34 -23.61 4.68 -16.17
C LYS A 34 -23.32 5.00 -14.71
N ILE A 35 -23.46 4.02 -13.81
CA ILE A 35 -23.17 4.17 -12.39
C ILE A 35 -21.67 4.47 -12.17
N VAL A 36 -20.77 3.85 -12.94
CA VAL A 36 -19.33 4.14 -12.88
C VAL A 36 -19.04 5.59 -13.27
N GLU A 37 -19.65 6.10 -14.34
CA GLU A 37 -19.50 7.50 -14.76
C GLU A 37 -20.14 8.47 -13.75
N GLU A 38 -21.32 8.17 -13.21
CA GLU A 38 -21.93 8.97 -12.14
C GLU A 38 -21.03 9.01 -10.89
N ALA A 39 -20.48 7.86 -10.48
CA ALA A 39 -19.54 7.78 -9.37
C ALA A 39 -18.28 8.61 -9.62
N LYS A 40 -17.80 8.67 -10.86
CA LYS A 40 -16.66 9.52 -11.26
C LYS A 40 -17.02 11.00 -11.17
N LEU A 41 -18.18 11.42 -11.69
CA LEU A 41 -18.67 12.79 -11.54
C LEU A 41 -18.84 13.19 -10.07
N LEU A 42 -19.35 12.29 -9.22
CA LEU A 42 -19.46 12.52 -7.79
C LEU A 42 -18.10 12.65 -7.10
N ARG A 43 -17.11 11.83 -7.48
CA ARG A 43 -15.73 11.95 -6.98
C ARG A 43 -15.10 13.28 -7.38
N ASP A 44 -15.31 13.72 -8.61
CA ASP A 44 -14.78 15.01 -9.08
C ASP A 44 -15.43 16.18 -8.33
N LYS A 45 -16.75 16.14 -8.12
CA LYS A 45 -17.46 17.12 -7.29
C LYS A 45 -16.97 17.13 -5.85
N LYS A 46 -16.78 15.95 -5.23
CA LYS A 46 -16.21 15.81 -3.89
C LYS A 46 -14.83 16.46 -3.81
N LYS A 47 -13.96 16.16 -4.77
CA LYS A 47 -12.61 16.73 -4.84
C LYS A 47 -12.63 18.25 -4.98
N GLN A 48 -13.52 18.80 -5.81
CA GLN A 48 -13.68 20.25 -5.94
C GLN A 48 -14.06 20.93 -4.62
N ILE A 49 -14.99 20.31 -3.86
CA ILE A 49 -15.39 20.81 -2.54
C ILE A 49 -14.22 20.74 -1.57
N GLU A 50 -13.50 19.61 -1.54
CA GLU A 50 -12.31 19.43 -0.68
C GLU A 50 -11.24 20.47 -1.00
N THR A 51 -10.86 20.64 -2.27
CA THR A 51 -9.88 21.65 -2.68
C THR A 51 -10.31 23.07 -2.32
N LYS A 52 -11.60 23.39 -2.44
CA LYS A 52 -12.13 24.69 -2.02
C LYS A 52 -11.95 24.88 -0.51
N VAL A 53 -12.31 23.89 0.30
CA VAL A 53 -12.18 23.96 1.77
C VAL A 53 -10.71 24.03 2.19
N GLN A 54 -9.84 23.24 1.58
CA GLN A 54 -8.39 23.28 1.78
C GLN A 54 -7.84 24.70 1.53
N GLY A 55 -8.24 25.32 0.43
CA GLY A 55 -7.87 26.71 0.12
C GLY A 55 -8.43 27.72 1.15
N GLN A 56 -9.65 27.51 1.65
CA GLN A 56 -10.25 28.37 2.68
C GLN A 56 -9.54 28.25 4.04
N MET A 57 -9.02 27.06 4.38
CA MET A 57 -8.26 26.83 5.60
C MET A 57 -6.87 27.50 5.57
N GLY A 58 -6.31 27.73 4.37
CA GLY A 58 -5.05 28.43 4.18
C GLY A 58 -3.91 27.85 5.02
N LYS A 59 -3.29 28.67 5.88
CA LYS A 59 -2.15 28.29 6.72
C LYS A 59 -2.39 27.07 7.62
N SER A 60 -3.62 26.84 8.06
CA SER A 60 -3.94 25.66 8.87
C SER A 60 -3.82 24.37 8.06
N TYR A 61 -4.16 24.41 6.77
CA TYR A 61 -4.02 23.27 5.87
C TYR A 61 -2.57 23.08 5.41
N GLU A 62 -1.83 24.17 5.18
CA GLU A 62 -0.38 24.11 4.93
C GLU A 62 0.35 23.40 6.09
N LYS A 63 0.08 23.82 7.33
CA LYS A 63 0.63 23.16 8.52
C LYS A 63 0.26 21.67 8.59
N PHE A 64 -0.94 21.29 8.13
CA PHE A 64 -1.35 19.90 8.08
C PHE A 64 -0.52 19.09 7.07
N GLU A 65 -0.27 19.61 5.88
CA GLU A 65 0.59 18.93 4.89
C GLU A 65 2.05 18.87 5.37
N ASP A 66 2.55 19.90 6.05
CA ASP A 66 3.88 19.89 6.66
C ASP A 66 4.01 18.77 7.70
N LEU A 67 3.06 18.70 8.65
CA LEU A 67 3.02 17.65 9.67
C LEU A 67 2.91 16.26 9.04
N LYS A 68 2.12 16.11 7.99
CA LYS A 68 1.98 14.84 7.27
C LYS A 68 3.29 14.42 6.61
N SER A 69 4.03 15.38 6.02
CA SER A 69 5.36 15.11 5.46
C SER A 69 6.36 14.74 6.54
N GLU A 70 6.34 15.43 7.68
CA GLU A 70 7.23 15.16 8.82
C GLU A 70 6.95 13.80 9.44
N VAL A 71 5.67 13.42 9.60
CA VAL A 71 5.27 12.09 10.06
C VAL A 71 5.81 11.02 9.11
N ALA A 72 5.64 11.18 7.79
CA ALA A 72 6.14 10.20 6.82
C ALA A 72 7.67 10.05 6.89
N ALA A 73 8.41 11.15 7.05
CA ALA A 73 9.86 11.12 7.21
C ALA A 73 10.28 10.42 8.52
N ASN A 74 9.56 10.67 9.61
CA ASN A 74 9.82 10.03 10.90
C ASN A 74 9.47 8.53 10.88
N GLU A 75 8.43 8.11 10.16
CA GLU A 75 8.11 6.69 9.95
C GLU A 75 9.20 5.97 9.14
N GLU A 76 9.78 6.62 8.13
CA GLU A 76 10.92 6.10 7.39
C GLU A 76 12.15 5.93 8.29
N LEU A 77 12.49 6.97 9.07
CA LEU A 77 13.58 6.93 10.04
C LEU A 77 13.35 5.85 11.11
N LEU A 78 12.12 5.67 11.59
CA LEU A 78 11.77 4.62 12.55
C LEU A 78 12.00 3.22 11.95
N ASN A 79 11.65 3.01 10.68
CA ASN A 79 11.92 1.75 9.98
C ASN A 79 13.41 1.47 9.84
N ASP A 80 14.22 2.48 9.52
CA ASP A 80 15.68 2.34 9.42
C ASP A 80 16.32 1.99 10.77
N ILE A 81 15.86 2.63 11.86
CA ILE A 81 16.30 2.31 13.22
C ILE A 81 15.88 0.89 13.59
N ALA A 82 14.63 0.51 13.32
CA ALA A 82 14.11 -0.82 13.60
C ALA A 82 14.91 -1.90 12.85
N MET A 83 15.19 -1.68 11.56
CA MET A 83 15.99 -2.60 10.75
C MET A 83 17.43 -2.71 11.26
N THR A 84 18.07 -1.58 11.60
CA THR A 84 19.43 -1.58 12.17
C THR A 84 19.48 -2.34 13.50
N THR A 85 18.50 -2.10 14.37
CA THR A 85 18.38 -2.76 15.68
C THR A 85 18.13 -4.27 15.54
N LEU A 86 17.33 -4.66 14.55
CA LEU A 86 17.13 -6.06 14.19
C LEU A 86 18.43 -6.71 13.68
N MET A 87 19.19 -6.02 12.83
CA MET A 87 20.48 -6.50 12.30
C MET A 87 21.54 -6.66 13.41
N ASP A 88 21.51 -5.77 14.41
CA ASP A 88 22.32 -5.86 15.63
C ASP A 88 21.93 -7.03 16.55
N GLY A 89 20.85 -7.76 16.24
CA GLY A 89 20.33 -8.87 17.05
C GLY A 89 19.58 -8.43 18.30
N LYS A 90 19.18 -7.17 18.40
CA LYS A 90 18.40 -6.63 19.53
C LYS A 90 16.90 -6.75 19.24
N THR A 91 16.10 -6.91 20.29
CA THR A 91 14.63 -6.87 20.18
C THR A 91 14.17 -5.45 19.91
N VAL A 92 13.31 -5.28 18.90
CA VAL A 92 12.69 -4.01 18.57
C VAL A 92 11.32 -3.96 19.25
N GLU A 93 11.15 -3.08 20.23
CA GLU A 93 9.88 -2.83 20.93
C GLU A 93 9.67 -1.31 21.05
N VAL A 94 8.43 -0.86 20.89
CA VAL A 94 8.03 0.52 21.16
C VAL A 94 6.94 0.52 22.23
N VAL A 95 6.98 1.49 23.15
CA VAL A 95 5.98 1.64 24.22
C VAL A 95 5.32 3.01 24.10
N ASP A 96 3.99 3.05 24.20
CA ASP A 96 3.24 4.31 24.18
C ASP A 96 3.11 4.95 25.57
N GLU A 97 2.42 6.09 25.63
CA GLU A 97 2.16 6.85 26.86
C GLU A 97 1.31 6.09 27.90
N PHE A 98 0.62 5.03 27.48
CA PHE A 98 -0.25 4.19 28.31
C PHE A 98 0.38 2.83 28.64
N ALA A 99 1.68 2.68 28.39
CA ALA A 99 2.44 1.45 28.58
C ALA A 99 1.99 0.26 27.69
N ASN A 100 1.29 0.51 26.58
CA ASN A 100 1.04 -0.52 25.57
C ASN A 100 2.32 -0.78 24.77
N LYS A 101 2.65 -2.07 24.63
CA LYS A 101 3.80 -2.53 23.85
C LYS A 101 3.41 -2.80 22.41
N TYR A 102 4.25 -2.35 21.49
CA TYR A 102 4.14 -2.59 20.06
C TYR A 102 5.34 -3.38 19.57
N GLU A 103 5.06 -4.43 18.80
CA GLU A 103 6.05 -5.26 18.11
C GLU A 103 6.03 -4.95 16.60
N PRO A 104 7.20 -4.96 15.94
CA PRO A 104 7.28 -4.70 14.51
C PRO A 104 6.73 -5.88 13.68
N VAL A 105 5.97 -5.56 12.63
CA VAL A 105 5.49 -6.55 11.66
C VAL A 105 6.34 -6.46 10.39
N TYR A 106 7.19 -7.47 10.19
CA TYR A 106 8.05 -7.54 9.00
C TYR A 106 7.35 -8.26 7.84
N VAL A 107 7.32 -7.63 6.66
CA VAL A 107 6.73 -8.22 5.45
C VAL A 107 7.78 -8.32 4.35
N VAL A 108 8.14 -9.54 3.95
CA VAL A 108 9.05 -9.79 2.83
C VAL A 108 8.27 -9.86 1.52
N LYS A 109 8.61 -9.02 0.55
CA LYS A 109 8.03 -9.00 -0.80
C LYS A 109 9.11 -9.23 -1.84
N PHE A 110 8.88 -10.18 -2.74
CA PHE A 110 9.80 -10.48 -3.84
C PHE A 110 9.34 -9.77 -5.12
N LYS A 111 10.25 -9.04 -5.76
CA LYS A 111 10.05 -8.45 -7.09
C LYS A 111 10.80 -9.29 -8.12
N LYS A 112 10.19 -9.49 -9.29
CA LYS A 112 10.85 -10.16 -10.42
C LYS A 112 11.97 -9.27 -10.95
N THR A 113 13.19 -9.81 -11.05
CA THR A 113 14.34 -9.16 -11.70
C THR A 113 14.42 -9.59 -13.17
N ASN A 114 15.15 -8.84 -13.99
CA ASN A 114 15.38 -9.16 -15.41
C ASN A 114 16.49 -10.19 -15.63
N GLU A 115 17.14 -10.64 -14.56
CA GLU A 115 18.19 -11.65 -14.59
C GLU A 115 17.57 -13.04 -14.62
N ILE A 116 17.93 -13.82 -15.64
CA ILE A 116 17.60 -15.24 -15.71
C ILE A 116 18.73 -15.96 -14.97
N LYS A 117 18.39 -16.70 -13.90
CA LYS A 117 19.35 -17.61 -13.28
C LYS A 117 19.68 -18.73 -14.28
N THR A 118 20.85 -18.67 -14.89
CA THR A 118 21.45 -19.81 -15.60
C THR A 118 21.98 -20.74 -14.52
N GLU A 119 21.48 -21.97 -14.44
CA GLU A 119 21.99 -22.98 -13.52
C GLU A 119 23.45 -23.28 -13.87
N GLU A 120 24.39 -22.91 -12.99
CA GLU A 120 25.70 -23.57 -12.94
C GLU A 120 25.44 -25.01 -12.50
N LYS A 121 25.38 -25.92 -13.49
CA LYS A 121 25.49 -27.35 -13.25
C LYS A 121 26.90 -27.62 -12.74
N ALA A 122 27.00 -28.04 -11.47
CA ALA A 122 28.18 -28.69 -10.92
C ALA A 122 28.39 -30.07 -11.56
#